data_AF-A0A327TWE1-F1
#
_entry.id   AF-A0A327TWE1-F1
#
_cell.length_a   1.000
_cell.length_b   1.000
_cell.length_c   1.000
_cell.angle_alpha   90.00
_cell.angle_beta   90.00
_cell.angle_gamma   90.00
#
_symmetry.space_group_name_H-M   'P 1'
#
loop_
_entity.id
_entity.type
_entity.pdbx_description
1 polymer ?
#
loop_
_entity_poly.entity_id
_entity_poly.type
_entity_poly.pdbx_seq_one_letter_code
_entity_poly.pdbx_strand_id
1 'polypeptide(L)'
;MGRFKPKKQRGNQQPQGQRFHIDDRAVSQAEILMAGEQLSNNVDDHGRLLYMNAPSLGLGEVATGINVDTGSVETAQGEDPMPVALFEPERAMMSQVPGGAVTEIQVEGAIATGMRRFPRGLADLRTIPGWALHRLVDDRLELRSPDGGVYSRIAVPSAPDWYSAALHHGYVVCFYGPQLGVRTPPNSTPERYTDAERLEEFRTARGRGLVAGGIITYRNNR
;
A
#
# COMPACT_ATOMS: atom_id res chain seq x y z
N MET A 1 -8.60 -44.44 -62.78
CA MET A 1 -7.58 -44.29 -61.72
C MET A 1 -7.42 -42.81 -61.39
N GLY A 2 -8.15 -42.30 -60.39
CA GLY A 2 -8.08 -40.91 -59.93
C GLY A 2 -7.39 -40.83 -58.57
N ARG A 3 -6.29 -40.07 -58.47
CA ARG A 3 -5.50 -39.89 -57.23
C ARG A 3 -6.24 -38.95 -56.27
N PHE A 4 -6.74 -39.51 -55.16
CA PHE A 4 -7.15 -38.75 -53.97
C PHE A 4 -5.91 -38.20 -53.24
N LYS A 5 -5.86 -36.89 -52.99
CA LYS A 5 -4.92 -36.28 -52.05
C LYS A 5 -5.63 -36.06 -50.70
N PRO A 6 -5.12 -36.55 -49.57
CA PRO A 6 -5.70 -36.25 -48.26
C PRO A 6 -5.33 -34.81 -47.85
N LYS A 7 -6.35 -33.99 -47.56
CA LYS A 7 -6.19 -32.70 -46.87
C LYS A 7 -5.68 -33.01 -45.45
N LYS A 8 -4.44 -32.64 -45.14
CA LYS A 8 -3.95 -32.55 -43.75
C LYS A 8 -4.82 -31.54 -42.99
N GLN A 9 -5.66 -32.03 -42.09
CA GLN A 9 -6.19 -31.23 -40.98
C GLN A 9 -4.99 -30.77 -40.14
N ARG A 10 -4.62 -29.49 -40.27
CA ARG A 10 -3.74 -28.84 -39.30
C ARG A 10 -4.58 -28.67 -38.04
N GLY A 11 -4.25 -29.46 -37.02
CA GLY A 11 -4.83 -29.35 -35.69
C GLY A 11 -4.68 -27.92 -35.18
N ASN A 12 -5.82 -27.27 -34.99
CA ASN A 12 -5.95 -26.08 -34.17
C ASN A 12 -5.91 -26.55 -32.70
N GLN A 13 -4.74 -26.93 -32.21
CA GLN A 13 -4.48 -27.00 -30.79
C GLN A 13 -3.72 -25.73 -30.43
N GLN A 14 -4.46 -24.69 -30.07
CA GLN A 14 -3.90 -23.61 -29.27
C GLN A 14 -3.44 -24.22 -27.94
N PRO A 15 -2.16 -24.15 -27.56
CA PRO A 15 -1.80 -24.38 -26.18
C PRO A 15 -2.44 -23.24 -25.37
N GLN A 16 -3.31 -23.61 -24.42
CA GLN A 16 -3.83 -22.73 -23.38
C GLN A 16 -2.64 -22.22 -22.55
N GLY A 17 -2.03 -21.13 -22.99
CA GLY A 17 -1.09 -20.34 -22.20
C GLY A 17 -1.64 -18.92 -22.16
N GLN A 18 -2.41 -18.61 -21.11
CA GLN A 18 -2.75 -17.24 -20.77
C GLN A 18 -1.44 -16.44 -20.69
N ARG A 19 -1.26 -15.50 -21.61
CA ARG A 19 -0.11 -14.61 -21.66
C ARG A 19 -0.34 -13.51 -20.63
N PHE A 20 0.29 -13.64 -19.49
CA PHE A 20 0.41 -12.53 -18.56
C PHE A 20 1.50 -11.59 -19.08
N HIS A 21 1.33 -10.29 -18.85
CA HIS A 21 2.27 -9.26 -19.28
C HIS A 21 2.81 -8.52 -18.06
N ILE A 22 4.13 -8.28 -18.03
CA ILE A 22 4.81 -7.38 -17.08
C ILE A 22 5.59 -6.38 -17.93
N ASP A 23 5.34 -5.07 -17.77
CA ASP A 23 5.99 -3.99 -18.52
C ASP A 23 6.02 -4.24 -20.05
N ASP A 24 4.85 -4.56 -20.63
CA ASP A 24 4.64 -4.92 -22.04
C ASP A 24 5.38 -6.18 -22.54
N ARG A 25 6.12 -6.89 -21.68
CA ARG A 25 6.74 -8.18 -21.99
C ARG A 25 5.81 -9.33 -21.62
N ALA A 26 5.57 -10.24 -22.56
CA ALA A 26 4.91 -11.50 -22.26
C ALA A 26 5.77 -12.33 -21.30
N VAL A 27 5.20 -12.72 -20.16
CA VAL A 27 5.86 -13.53 -19.14
C VAL A 27 5.17 -14.88 -18.99
N SER A 28 5.97 -15.91 -18.74
CA SER A 28 5.49 -17.25 -18.43
C SER A 28 4.92 -17.33 -17.02
N GLN A 29 4.05 -18.29 -16.77
CA GLN A 29 3.51 -18.55 -15.42
C GLN A 29 4.63 -18.82 -14.39
N ALA A 30 5.72 -19.49 -14.80
CA ALA A 30 6.88 -19.70 -13.95
C ALA A 30 7.60 -18.40 -13.59
N GLU A 31 7.72 -17.45 -14.51
CA GLU A 31 8.28 -16.12 -14.23
C GLU A 31 7.41 -15.31 -13.28
N ILE A 32 6.09 -15.41 -13.37
CA ILE A 32 5.16 -14.77 -12.43
C ILE A 32 5.31 -15.37 -11.03
N LEU A 33 5.41 -16.70 -10.95
CA LEU A 33 5.58 -17.39 -9.66
C LEU A 33 6.91 -17.03 -9.01
N MET A 34 8.01 -17.02 -9.78
CA MET A 34 9.31 -16.57 -9.27
C MET A 34 9.30 -15.09 -8.89
N ALA A 35 8.66 -14.23 -9.67
CA ALA A 35 8.54 -12.81 -9.33
C ALA A 35 7.72 -12.61 -8.04
N GLY A 36 6.61 -13.35 -7.89
CA GLY A 36 5.80 -13.35 -6.66
C GLY A 36 6.56 -13.88 -5.45
N GLU A 37 7.39 -14.92 -5.60
CA GLU A 37 8.24 -15.44 -4.54
C GLU A 37 9.35 -14.45 -4.15
N GLN A 38 10.00 -13.81 -5.13
CA GLN A 38 10.96 -12.74 -4.86
C GLN A 38 10.32 -11.53 -4.18
N LEU A 39 9.09 -11.17 -4.56
CA LEU A 39 8.32 -10.10 -3.94
C LEU A 39 7.96 -10.46 -2.48
N SER A 40 7.52 -11.70 -2.24
CA SER A 40 7.21 -12.21 -0.90
C SER A 40 8.45 -12.27 0.00
N ASN A 41 9.64 -12.42 -0.57
CA ASN A 41 10.89 -12.46 0.17
C ASN A 41 11.50 -11.07 0.40
N ASN A 42 11.10 -10.06 -0.38
CA ASN A 42 11.54 -8.69 -0.20
C ASN A 42 10.49 -7.90 0.59
N VAL A 43 10.70 -7.86 1.91
CA VAL A 43 9.85 -7.08 2.83
C VAL A 43 10.44 -5.71 3.13
N ASP A 44 11.67 -5.41 2.69
CA ASP A 44 12.30 -4.12 2.97
C ASP A 44 11.83 -3.08 1.94
N ASP A 45 11.11 -2.09 2.45
CA ASP A 45 10.37 -1.07 1.70
C ASP A 45 10.81 0.34 2.11
N HIS A 46 10.23 1.36 1.46
CA HIS A 46 10.46 2.74 1.86
C HIS A 46 9.40 3.21 2.86
N GLY A 47 9.87 3.91 3.89
CA GLY A 47 9.02 4.39 4.96
C GLY A 47 9.00 5.90 5.11
N ARG A 48 7.89 6.44 5.60
CA ARG A 48 7.84 7.79 6.15
C ARG A 48 6.92 7.84 7.37
N LEU A 49 7.38 8.53 8.41
CA LEU A 49 6.61 8.81 9.61
C LEU A 49 6.08 10.24 9.55
N LEU A 50 4.78 10.39 9.78
CA LEU A 50 4.06 11.64 9.69
C LEU A 50 2.97 11.69 10.78
N TYR A 51 2.25 12.79 10.81
CA TYR A 51 1.02 12.94 11.58
C TYR A 51 -0.16 13.14 10.64
N MET A 52 -1.39 12.81 11.06
CA MET A 52 -2.58 12.86 10.19
C MET A 52 -2.82 14.27 9.61
N ASN A 53 -2.46 15.31 10.36
CA ASN A 53 -2.56 16.71 9.94
C ASN A 53 -1.43 17.16 8.98
N ALA A 54 -0.51 16.28 8.58
CA ALA A 54 0.56 16.62 7.66
C ALA A 54 0.00 17.09 6.30
N PRO A 55 0.45 18.24 5.76
CA PRO A 55 -0.04 18.76 4.49
C PRO A 55 0.12 17.78 3.31
N SER A 56 1.18 16.96 3.33
CA SER A 56 1.44 15.94 2.30
C SER A 56 0.44 14.78 2.30
N LEU A 57 -0.36 14.60 3.36
CA LEU A 57 -1.43 13.60 3.41
C LEU A 57 -2.78 14.21 3.04
N GLY A 58 -3.00 15.49 3.38
CA GLY A 58 -4.24 16.21 3.12
C GLY A 58 -5.48 15.51 3.70
N LEU A 59 -5.32 14.85 4.85
CA LEU A 59 -6.38 14.10 5.54
C LEU A 59 -7.13 14.94 6.58
N GLY A 60 -6.63 16.14 6.90
CA GLY A 60 -7.24 17.02 7.88
C GLY A 60 -7.02 16.52 9.32
N GLU A 61 -7.87 17.00 10.23
CA GLU A 61 -7.89 16.55 11.63
C GLU A 61 -8.80 15.32 11.79
N VAL A 62 -8.57 14.54 12.86
CA VAL A 62 -9.43 13.39 13.19
C VAL A 62 -10.83 13.91 13.53
N ALA A 63 -11.82 13.46 12.76
CA ALA A 63 -13.23 13.65 13.08
C ALA A 63 -13.55 12.91 14.38
N THR A 64 -13.92 13.63 15.44
CA THR A 64 -14.44 13.05 16.70
C THR A 64 -15.95 12.92 16.68
N GLY A 65 -16.63 13.60 15.77
CA GLY A 65 -18.08 13.53 15.62
C GLY A 65 -18.59 14.29 14.39
N ILE A 66 -19.90 14.25 14.20
CA ILE A 66 -20.63 15.12 13.30
C ILE A 66 -21.60 15.90 14.16
N ASN A 67 -21.50 17.23 14.13
CA ASN A 67 -22.49 18.10 14.72
C ASN A 67 -23.78 17.94 13.92
N VAL A 68 -24.82 17.37 14.53
CA VAL A 68 -26.08 17.04 13.85
C VAL A 68 -26.91 18.26 13.48
N ASP A 69 -26.70 19.41 14.14
CA ASP A 69 -27.46 20.63 13.90
C ASP A 69 -26.89 21.44 12.72
N THR A 70 -25.57 21.41 12.54
CA THR A 70 -24.88 22.16 11.47
C THR A 70 -24.41 21.26 10.33
N GLY A 71 -24.36 19.94 10.54
CA GLY A 71 -23.75 18.98 9.63
C GLY A 71 -22.22 19.09 9.55
N SER A 72 -21.57 19.88 10.43
CA SER A 72 -20.12 20.05 10.42
C SER A 72 -19.41 18.89 11.14
N VAL A 73 -18.24 18.50 10.65
CA VAL A 73 -17.37 17.55 11.33
C VAL A 73 -16.75 18.23 12.55
N GLU A 74 -16.88 17.61 13.72
CA GLU A 74 -16.21 18.03 14.96
C GLU A 74 -14.84 17.35 15.03
N THR A 75 -13.85 18.11 15.48
CA THR A 75 -12.47 17.63 15.66
C THR A 75 -12.04 17.94 17.09
N ALA A 76 -11.27 17.04 17.72
CA ALA A 76 -10.72 17.32 19.05
C ALA A 76 -9.58 18.34 18.93
N GLN A 77 -9.82 19.57 19.36
CA GLN A 77 -8.74 20.53 19.59
C GLN A 77 -7.95 20.12 20.85
N GLY A 78 -6.63 19.99 20.71
CA GLY A 78 -5.70 19.84 21.85
C GLY A 78 -5.18 18.44 22.14
N GLU A 79 -5.55 17.41 21.36
CA GLU A 79 -4.90 16.09 21.44
C GLU A 79 -3.62 16.04 20.58
N ASP A 80 -2.67 15.18 20.97
CA ASP A 80 -1.51 14.85 20.15
C ASP A 80 -2.00 14.38 18.77
N PRO A 81 -1.42 14.89 17.67
CA PRO A 81 -1.91 14.53 16.35
C PRO A 81 -1.64 13.04 16.09
N MET A 82 -2.61 12.37 15.49
CA MET A 82 -2.55 10.93 15.25
C MET A 82 -1.29 10.54 14.46
N PRO A 83 -0.42 9.66 14.98
CA PRO A 83 0.75 9.17 14.26
C PRO A 83 0.35 8.34 13.03
N VAL A 84 1.03 8.61 11.92
CA VAL A 84 0.87 7.93 10.63
C VAL A 84 2.19 7.29 10.21
N ALA A 85 2.15 6.03 9.76
CA ALA A 85 3.26 5.35 9.11
C ALA A 85 2.88 4.97 7.67
N LEU A 86 3.71 5.40 6.71
CA LEU A 86 3.59 5.06 5.30
C LEU A 86 4.59 3.96 4.94
N PHE A 87 4.14 2.97 4.18
CA PHE A 87 4.95 1.85 3.67
C PHE A 87 4.76 1.77 2.14
N GLU A 88 5.79 2.19 1.41
CA GLU A 88 5.80 2.17 -0.05
C GLU A 88 6.73 1.07 -0.57
N PRO A 89 6.20 0.06 -1.29
CA PRO A 89 7.00 -1.07 -1.71
C PRO A 89 8.12 -0.66 -2.66
N GLU A 90 9.31 -1.24 -2.47
CA GLU A 90 10.47 -0.99 -3.37
C GLU A 90 10.12 -1.36 -4.82
N ARG A 91 9.31 -2.41 -4.99
CA ARG A 91 8.81 -2.87 -6.29
C ARG A 91 7.32 -3.18 -6.17
N ALA A 92 6.51 -2.52 -6.98
CA ALA A 92 5.08 -2.79 -7.07
C ALA A 92 4.79 -3.75 -8.22
N MET A 93 3.99 -4.78 -7.98
CA MET A 93 3.59 -5.72 -9.02
C MET A 93 2.17 -5.43 -9.47
N MET A 94 2.05 -4.80 -10.63
CA MET A 94 0.76 -4.46 -11.22
C MET A 94 0.18 -5.67 -11.94
N SER A 95 -1.12 -5.92 -11.72
CA SER A 95 -1.91 -6.92 -12.44
C SER A 95 -3.06 -6.23 -13.15
N GLN A 96 -3.34 -6.69 -14.36
CA GLN A 96 -4.50 -6.25 -15.12
C GLN A 96 -5.12 -7.45 -15.82
N VAL A 97 -6.37 -7.74 -15.50
CA VAL A 97 -7.18 -8.68 -16.27
C VAL A 97 -7.85 -7.96 -17.45
N PRO A 98 -8.09 -8.62 -18.59
CA PRO A 98 -8.75 -7.99 -19.74
C PRO A 98 -10.11 -7.36 -19.34
N GLY A 99 -10.25 -6.06 -19.58
CA GLY A 99 -11.45 -5.28 -19.20
C GLY A 99 -11.54 -4.90 -17.73
N GLY A 100 -10.57 -5.30 -16.89
CA GLY A 100 -10.49 -4.95 -15.48
C GLY A 100 -9.65 -3.71 -15.19
N ALA A 101 -9.82 -3.19 -13.98
CA ALA A 101 -8.94 -2.17 -13.43
C ALA A 101 -7.54 -2.75 -13.17
N VAL A 102 -6.54 -1.87 -13.23
CA VAL A 102 -5.18 -2.21 -12.78
C VAL A 102 -5.19 -2.30 -11.26
N THR A 103 -4.66 -3.38 -10.71
CA THR A 103 -4.52 -3.60 -9.25
C THR A 103 -3.05 -3.84 -8.91
N GLU A 104 -2.65 -3.53 -7.68
CA GLU A 104 -1.33 -3.90 -7.17
C GLU A 104 -1.48 -5.11 -6.25
N ILE A 105 -0.71 -6.18 -6.51
CA ILE A 105 -0.93 -7.50 -5.91
C ILE A 105 -0.72 -7.49 -4.38
N GLN A 106 0.27 -6.76 -3.88
CA GLN A 106 0.50 -6.67 -2.44
C GLN A 106 -0.66 -5.93 -1.76
N VAL A 107 -1.09 -4.78 -2.27
CA VAL A 107 -2.28 -4.06 -1.79
C VAL A 107 -3.52 -4.96 -1.74
N GLU A 108 -3.77 -5.77 -2.77
CA GLU A 108 -4.86 -6.75 -2.74
C GLU A 108 -4.66 -7.82 -1.64
N GLY A 109 -3.43 -8.28 -1.42
CA GLY A 109 -3.07 -9.19 -0.33
C GLY A 109 -3.32 -8.58 1.06
N ALA A 110 -2.93 -7.32 1.28
CA ALA A 110 -3.19 -6.59 2.52
C ALA A 110 -4.71 -6.43 2.77
N ILE A 111 -5.47 -6.15 1.72
CA ILE A 111 -6.94 -6.05 1.79
C ILE A 111 -7.58 -7.41 2.09
N ALA A 112 -7.12 -8.48 1.42
CA ALA A 112 -7.61 -9.83 1.65
C ALA A 112 -7.34 -10.33 3.08
N THR A 113 -6.29 -9.81 3.72
CA THR A 113 -5.93 -10.08 5.13
C THR A 113 -6.47 -9.03 6.11
N GLY A 114 -7.40 -8.18 5.67
CA GLY A 114 -8.26 -7.38 6.54
C GLY A 114 -8.05 -5.87 6.49
N MET A 115 -6.99 -5.37 5.85
CA MET A 115 -6.87 -3.92 5.63
C MET A 115 -8.00 -3.40 4.75
N ARG A 116 -8.25 -2.09 4.80
CA ARG A 116 -9.27 -1.45 3.97
C ARG A 116 -8.63 -0.75 2.78
N ARG A 117 -9.27 -0.84 1.62
CA ARG A 117 -8.94 0.05 0.51
C ARG A 117 -9.25 1.48 0.93
N PHE A 118 -8.33 2.39 0.63
CA PHE A 118 -8.42 3.79 1.02
C PHE A 118 -8.68 4.67 -0.23
N PRO A 119 -9.95 4.85 -0.65
CA PRO A 119 -10.27 5.58 -1.88
C PRO A 119 -10.08 7.08 -1.72
N ARG A 120 -10.19 7.82 -2.83
CA ARG A 120 -10.36 9.28 -2.81
C ARG A 120 -11.75 9.62 -2.25
N GLY A 121 -11.85 10.64 -1.41
CA GLY A 121 -13.11 11.06 -0.76
C GLY A 121 -13.18 10.63 0.71
N LEU A 122 -14.39 10.33 1.18
CA LEU A 122 -14.61 9.83 2.55
C LEU A 122 -14.08 8.41 2.65
N ALA A 123 -13.10 8.22 3.51
CA ALA A 123 -12.55 6.90 3.79
C ALA A 123 -12.71 6.59 5.28
N ASP A 124 -13.34 5.45 5.54
CA ASP A 124 -13.64 4.98 6.89
C ASP A 124 -12.42 4.26 7.47
N LEU A 125 -11.54 5.03 8.11
CA LEU A 125 -10.39 4.49 8.84
C LEU A 125 -10.88 3.81 10.12
N ARG A 126 -10.93 2.47 10.09
CA ARG A 126 -11.26 1.65 11.25
C ARG A 126 -10.03 0.98 11.83
N THR A 127 -10.12 0.60 13.10
CA THR A 127 -9.18 -0.34 13.70
C THR A 127 -9.23 -1.68 12.97
N ILE A 128 -8.06 -2.21 12.61
CA ILE A 128 -7.91 -3.51 11.92
C ILE A 128 -7.28 -4.51 12.89
N PRO A 129 -8.07 -5.44 13.47
CA PRO A 129 -7.55 -6.43 14.41
C PRO A 129 -6.45 -7.31 13.80
N GLY A 130 -5.47 -7.70 14.62
CA GLY A 130 -4.38 -8.59 14.23
C GLY A 130 -3.21 -7.90 13.53
N TRP A 131 -3.46 -6.81 12.80
CA TRP A 131 -2.37 -5.99 12.24
C TRP A 131 -1.70 -5.15 13.32
N ALA A 132 -0.37 -5.07 13.25
CA ALA A 132 0.42 -4.31 14.20
C ALA A 132 1.66 -3.69 13.56
N LEU A 133 2.05 -2.53 14.06
CA LEU A 133 3.33 -1.89 13.79
C LEU A 133 4.28 -2.15 14.95
N HIS A 134 5.38 -2.83 14.67
CA HIS A 134 6.40 -3.19 15.66
C HIS A 134 7.63 -2.31 15.47
N ARG A 135 8.09 -1.67 16.55
CA ARG A 135 9.42 -1.07 16.61
C ARG A 135 10.43 -2.11 17.10
N LEU A 136 11.46 -2.33 16.30
CA LEU A 136 12.56 -3.24 16.61
C LEU A 136 13.63 -2.55 17.46
N VAL A 137 14.54 -3.36 18.03
CA VAL A 137 15.68 -2.90 18.84
C VAL A 137 16.64 -1.99 18.07
N ASP A 138 16.72 -2.14 16.75
CA ASP A 138 17.54 -1.33 15.84
C ASP A 138 16.77 -0.14 15.24
N ASP A 139 15.65 0.23 15.85
CA ASP A 139 14.76 1.33 15.46
C ASP A 139 14.09 1.18 14.07
N ARG A 140 14.24 0.03 13.41
CA ARG A 140 13.41 -0.31 12.24
C ARG A 140 11.97 -0.59 12.66
N LEU A 141 11.05 -0.38 11.72
CA LEU A 141 9.63 -0.65 11.92
C LEU A 141 9.17 -1.79 11.03
N GLU A 142 8.44 -2.74 11.61
CA GLU A 142 7.80 -3.84 10.88
C GLU A 142 6.29 -3.71 10.95
N LEU A 143 5.66 -3.64 9.79
CA LEU A 143 4.25 -3.90 9.62
C LEU A 143 4.03 -5.41 9.61
N ARG A 144 3.29 -5.92 10.58
CA ARG A 144 3.00 -7.35 10.73
C ARG A 144 1.53 -7.65 10.45
N SER A 145 1.31 -8.69 9.66
CA SER A 145 0.00 -9.21 9.31
C SER A 145 -0.61 -10.01 10.47
N PRO A 146 -1.92 -10.31 10.44
CA PRO A 146 -2.62 -11.02 11.52
C PRO A 146 -2.09 -12.43 11.83
N ASP A 147 -1.40 -13.07 10.88
CA ASP A 147 -0.72 -14.35 11.06
C ASP A 147 0.63 -14.23 11.80
N GLY A 148 1.05 -12.99 12.15
CA GLY A 148 2.31 -12.68 12.81
C GLY A 148 3.51 -12.52 11.88
N GLY A 149 3.32 -12.75 10.57
CA GLY A 149 4.34 -12.57 9.55
C GLY A 149 4.75 -11.11 9.37
N VAL A 150 5.98 -10.88 8.93
CA VAL A 150 6.42 -9.54 8.50
C VAL A 150 5.87 -9.30 7.11
N TYR A 151 4.99 -8.31 7.01
CA TYR A 151 4.39 -7.92 5.74
C TYR A 151 5.26 -6.89 5.01
N SER A 152 5.81 -5.93 5.77
CA SER A 152 6.70 -4.90 5.26
C SER A 152 7.58 -4.36 6.39
N ARG A 153 8.79 -3.89 6.07
CA ARG A 153 9.79 -3.35 6.99
C ARG A 153 10.38 -2.08 6.42
N ILE A 154 10.50 -1.06 7.25
CA ILE A 154 11.09 0.24 6.86
C ILE A 154 12.19 0.65 7.84
N ALA A 155 13.21 1.31 7.29
CA ALA A 155 14.14 2.11 8.05
C ALA A 155 13.81 3.59 7.83
N VAL A 156 13.64 4.33 8.92
CA VAL A 156 13.25 5.75 8.90
C VAL A 156 14.19 6.55 9.80
N PRO A 157 14.40 7.85 9.51
CA PRO A 157 15.11 8.73 10.44
C PRO A 157 14.49 8.70 11.83
N SER A 158 15.32 8.88 12.86
CA SER A 158 14.85 8.91 14.24
C SER A 158 13.82 10.03 14.44
N ALA A 159 12.64 9.67 14.97
CA ALA A 159 11.54 10.58 15.25
C ALA A 159 11.02 10.36 16.68
N PRO A 160 11.75 10.82 17.72
CA PRO A 160 11.39 10.57 19.12
C PRO A 160 9.96 11.00 19.47
N ASP A 161 9.52 12.16 19.00
CA ASP A 161 8.19 12.69 19.28
C ASP A 161 7.09 11.80 18.66
N TRP A 162 7.33 11.28 17.46
CA TRP A 162 6.40 10.36 16.79
C TRP A 162 6.25 9.06 17.58
N TYR A 163 7.38 8.52 18.10
CA TYR A 163 7.35 7.32 18.92
C TYR A 163 6.65 7.54 20.26
N SER A 164 6.85 8.71 20.88
CA SER A 164 6.13 9.10 22.10
C SER A 164 4.63 9.18 21.86
N ALA A 165 4.18 9.79 20.76
CA ALA A 165 2.77 9.84 20.37
C ALA A 165 2.22 8.42 20.11
N ALA A 166 2.93 7.59 19.35
CA ALA A 166 2.50 6.21 19.07
C ALA A 166 2.39 5.35 20.34
N LEU A 167 3.28 5.55 21.32
CA LEU A 167 3.17 4.94 22.65
C LEU A 167 1.98 5.45 23.44
N HIS A 168 1.76 6.77 23.43
CA HIS A 168 0.66 7.42 24.15
C HIS A 168 -0.69 6.94 23.63
N HIS A 169 -0.89 6.90 22.32
CA HIS A 169 -2.14 6.40 21.72
C HIS A 169 -2.26 4.87 21.78
N GLY A 170 -1.14 4.14 21.68
CA GLY A 170 -1.12 2.67 21.57
C GLY A 170 -1.53 2.15 20.18
N TYR A 171 -1.84 3.03 19.25
CA TYR A 171 -2.20 2.73 17.87
C TYR A 171 -1.67 3.82 16.93
N VAL A 172 -1.58 3.48 15.64
CA VAL A 172 -1.20 4.40 14.56
C VAL A 172 -2.10 4.20 13.35
N VAL A 173 -2.19 5.20 12.49
CA VAL A 173 -2.71 5.01 11.13
C VAL A 173 -1.60 4.46 10.26
N CYS A 174 -1.88 3.39 9.54
CA CYS A 174 -0.95 2.80 8.58
C CYS A 174 -1.53 2.89 7.17
N PHE A 175 -0.69 3.29 6.23
CA PHE A 175 -0.97 3.17 4.81
C PHE A 175 0.12 2.33 4.13
N TYR A 176 -0.31 1.42 3.28
CA TYR A 176 0.53 0.55 2.47
C TYR A 176 0.11 0.64 1.01
N GLY A 177 1.10 0.73 0.12
CA GLY A 177 0.89 0.68 -1.33
C GLY A 177 1.91 1.51 -2.11
N PRO A 178 1.94 1.42 -3.44
CA PRO A 178 2.81 2.27 -4.26
C PRO A 178 2.38 3.73 -4.23
N GLN A 179 3.31 4.65 -4.53
CA GLN A 179 3.00 6.06 -4.79
C GLN A 179 2.33 6.74 -3.59
N LEU A 180 2.91 6.58 -2.40
CA LEU A 180 2.42 7.22 -1.17
C LEU A 180 3.06 8.60 -0.94
N GLY A 181 3.88 9.09 -1.86
CA GLY A 181 4.68 10.29 -1.63
C GLY A 181 5.87 10.03 -0.70
N VAL A 182 6.35 8.78 -0.59
CA VAL A 182 7.53 8.44 0.21
C VAL A 182 8.78 8.54 -0.66
N ARG A 183 8.84 7.75 -1.74
CA ARG A 183 10.00 7.71 -2.64
C ARG A 183 10.13 9.01 -3.42
N THR A 184 11.35 9.50 -3.58
CA THR A 184 11.60 10.62 -4.49
C THR A 184 11.59 10.09 -5.93
N PRO A 185 10.79 10.67 -6.85
CA PRO A 185 10.78 10.25 -8.24
C PRO A 185 12.17 10.37 -8.90
N PRO A 186 12.53 9.50 -9.87
CA PRO A 186 13.87 9.47 -10.48
C PRO A 186 14.35 10.79 -11.08
N ASN A 187 13.42 11.66 -11.51
CA ASN A 187 13.72 12.95 -12.13
C ASN A 187 13.61 14.13 -11.16
N SER A 188 13.55 13.87 -9.85
CA SER A 188 13.46 14.87 -8.80
C SER A 188 14.55 14.67 -7.75
N THR A 189 14.67 15.61 -6.82
CA THR A 189 15.51 15.47 -5.62
C THR A 189 14.63 15.63 -4.38
N PRO A 190 15.03 15.10 -3.20
CA PRO A 190 14.24 15.22 -1.99
C PRO A 190 13.85 16.68 -1.66
N GLU A 191 14.74 17.64 -1.95
CA GLU A 191 14.55 19.07 -1.70
C GLU A 191 13.55 19.71 -2.67
N ARG A 192 13.45 19.15 -3.88
CA ARG A 192 12.53 19.63 -4.92
C ARG A 192 11.17 18.94 -4.85
N TYR A 193 11.09 17.75 -4.26
CA TYR A 193 9.85 17.00 -4.14
C TYR A 193 8.99 17.48 -2.96
N THR A 194 8.16 18.47 -3.27
CA THR A 194 7.33 19.24 -2.34
C THR A 194 6.21 18.43 -1.71
N ASP A 195 5.68 18.90 -0.58
CA ASP A 195 4.49 18.28 0.04
C ASP A 195 3.27 18.30 -0.88
N ALA A 196 3.14 19.30 -1.77
CA ALA A 196 2.04 19.38 -2.73
C ALA A 196 2.12 18.27 -3.79
N GLU A 197 3.32 17.98 -4.30
CA GLU A 197 3.53 16.89 -5.26
C GLU A 197 3.33 15.53 -4.59
N ARG A 198 3.81 15.36 -3.35
CA ARG A 198 3.57 14.13 -2.54
C ARG A 198 2.09 13.89 -2.30
N LEU A 199 1.35 14.95 -1.98
CA LEU A 199 -0.09 14.91 -1.80
C LEU A 199 -0.80 14.50 -3.09
N GLU A 200 -0.39 15.02 -4.23
CA GLU A 200 -1.00 14.67 -5.52
C GLU A 200 -0.69 13.23 -5.94
N GLU A 201 0.53 12.75 -5.68
CA GLU A 201 0.90 11.34 -5.86
C GLU A 201 0.03 10.43 -4.98
N PHE A 202 -0.06 10.73 -3.68
CA PHE A 202 -0.90 9.98 -2.75
C PHE A 202 -2.38 9.99 -3.15
N ARG A 203 -2.92 11.14 -3.59
CA ARG A 203 -4.30 11.26 -4.09
C ARG A 203 -4.53 10.44 -5.36
N THR A 204 -3.55 10.41 -6.26
CA THR A 204 -3.60 9.63 -7.50
C THR A 204 -3.64 8.13 -7.19
N ALA A 205 -2.76 7.66 -6.30
CA ALA A 205 -2.73 6.27 -5.86
C ALA A 205 -4.06 5.83 -5.22
N ARG A 206 -4.59 6.65 -4.31
CA ARG A 206 -5.92 6.44 -3.69
C ARG A 206 -7.05 6.38 -4.71
N GLY A 207 -7.03 7.30 -5.68
CA GLY A 207 -8.03 7.35 -6.76
C GLY A 207 -8.02 6.11 -7.65
N ARG A 208 -6.84 5.48 -7.80
CA ARG A 208 -6.66 4.21 -8.53
C ARG A 208 -6.90 2.98 -7.64
N GLY A 209 -7.21 3.17 -6.36
CA GLY A 209 -7.41 2.09 -5.40
C GLY A 209 -6.12 1.40 -4.97
N LEU A 210 -4.96 1.99 -5.20
CA LEU A 210 -3.65 1.37 -4.94
C LEU A 210 -3.15 1.60 -3.50
N VAL A 211 -4.05 1.90 -2.57
CA VAL A 211 -3.69 2.18 -1.17
C VAL A 211 -4.58 1.33 -0.27
N ALA A 212 -3.94 0.52 0.57
CA ALA A 212 -4.54 -0.12 1.72
C ALA A 212 -4.21 0.67 2.98
N GLY A 213 -5.10 0.69 3.96
CA GLY A 213 -4.80 1.30 5.25
C GLY A 213 -5.84 1.04 6.32
N GLY A 214 -5.54 1.54 7.51
CA GLY A 214 -6.38 1.44 8.70
C GLY A 214 -5.64 1.86 9.96
N ILE A 215 -6.35 1.83 11.09
CA ILE A 215 -5.76 2.05 12.41
C ILE A 215 -5.27 0.69 12.94
N ILE A 216 -4.00 0.61 13.32
CA ILE A 216 -3.36 -0.65 13.74
C ILE A 216 -2.67 -0.48 15.09
N THR A 217 -2.49 -1.58 15.82
CA THR A 217 -1.85 -1.53 17.14
C THR A 217 -0.38 -1.16 17.01
N TYR A 218 0.13 -0.31 17.90
CA TYR A 218 1.57 -0.05 18.00
C TYR A 218 2.20 -0.90 19.11
N ARG A 219 3.35 -1.50 18.81
CA ARG A 219 4.11 -2.34 19.74
C ARG A 219 5.56 -1.86 19.78
N ASN A 220 5.99 -1.44 20.96
CA ASN A 220 7.39 -1.11 21.20
C ASN A 220 8.13 -2.33 21.73
N ASN A 221 8.95 -2.96 20.90
CA ASN A 221 9.77 -4.12 21.26
C ASN A 221 11.24 -3.73 21.47
N ARG A 222 11.53 -2.44 21.62
CA ARG A 222 12.83 -1.93 22.05
C ARG A 222 13.06 -2.17 23.53
#